data_AF-A0A2E6BYN7-F1
#
_entry.id   AF-A0A2E6BYN7-F1
#
_cell.length_a   1.000
_cell.length_b   1.000
_cell.length_c   1.000
_cell.angle_alpha   90.00
_cell.angle_beta   90.00
_cell.angle_gamma   90.00
#
_symmetry.space_group_name_H-M   'P 1'
#
loop_
_entity.id
_entity.type
_entity.pdbx_description
1 polymer ?
#
loop_
_entity_poly.entity_id
_entity_poly.type
_entity_poly.pdbx_seq_one_letter_code
_entity_poly.pdbx_strand_id
1 'polypeptide(L)'
;MSDLMRDIIQVREHTNLDDLLDIFLMKKEQLALVHDEFGGTLGIVTMEDVIETILGVEIVDEKDMEGIEEGVVGEDMRQFAKDRSNVDEDE
;
A
#
# COMPACT_ATOMS: atom_id res chain seq x y z
N MET A 1 11.89 17.04 17.07
CA MET A 1 11.63 16.07 15.96
C MET A 1 10.89 14.86 16.50
N SER A 2 11.31 14.31 17.65
CA SER A 2 10.59 13.25 18.38
C SER A 2 9.14 13.61 18.70
N ASP A 3 8.83 14.89 18.95
CA ASP A 3 7.47 15.36 19.28
C ASP A 3 6.47 15.25 18.11
N LEU A 4 6.95 14.99 16.89
CA LEU A 4 6.13 14.81 15.69
C LEU A 4 6.00 13.33 15.27
N MET A 5 6.77 12.43 15.89
CA MET A 5 6.74 11.01 15.55
C MET A 5 5.53 10.35 16.20
N ARG A 6 4.81 9.54 15.41
CA ARG A 6 3.74 8.68 15.89
C ARG A 6 4.20 7.23 15.83
N ASP A 7 3.73 6.42 16.76
CA ASP A 7 3.93 4.99 16.70
C ASP A 7 3.21 4.42 15.47
N ILE A 8 3.88 3.50 14.79
CA ILE A 8 3.36 2.83 13.60
C ILE A 8 2.82 1.45 13.98
N ILE A 9 1.70 1.07 13.38
CA ILE A 9 1.18 -0.30 13.49
C ILE A 9 2.11 -1.23 12.75
N GLN A 10 2.43 -2.38 13.35
CA GLN A 10 3.25 -3.41 12.73
C GLN A 10 2.40 -4.65 12.47
N VAL A 11 2.54 -5.22 11.28
CA VAL A 11 1.83 -6.42 10.84
C VAL A 11 2.80 -7.40 10.19
N ARG A 12 2.45 -8.69 10.24
CA ARG A 12 3.24 -9.76 9.61
C ARG A 12 2.89 -9.87 8.13
N GLU A 13 3.85 -10.32 7.32
CA GLU A 13 3.66 -10.55 5.88
C GLU A 13 2.50 -11.53 5.54
N HIS A 14 2.18 -12.45 6.45
CA HIS A 14 1.12 -13.45 6.28
C HIS A 14 -0.21 -13.06 6.97
N THR A 15 -0.38 -11.79 7.35
CA THR A 15 -1.65 -11.30 7.91
C THR A 15 -2.72 -11.33 6.83
N ASN A 16 -3.90 -11.90 7.12
CA ASN A 16 -4.99 -11.90 6.14
C ASN A 16 -5.51 -10.48 5.88
N LEU A 17 -6.12 -10.30 4.72
CA LEU A 17 -6.58 -9.00 4.26
C LEU A 17 -7.76 -8.45 5.08
N ASP A 18 -8.68 -9.32 5.48
CA ASP A 18 -9.81 -9.02 6.37
C ASP A 18 -9.31 -8.66 7.78
N ASP A 19 -8.36 -9.43 8.32
CA ASP A 19 -7.71 -9.11 9.61
C ASP A 19 -7.01 -7.74 9.55
N LEU A 20 -6.32 -7.43 8.45
CA LEU A 20 -5.64 -6.15 8.24
C LEU A 20 -6.63 -4.98 8.15
N LEU A 21 -7.75 -5.16 7.44
CA LEU A 21 -8.82 -4.16 7.38
C LEU A 21 -9.40 -3.89 8.77
N ASP A 22 -9.68 -4.94 9.54
CA ASP A 22 -10.18 -4.83 10.91
C ASP A 22 -9.19 -4.08 11.81
N ILE A 23 -7.88 -4.36 11.69
CA ILE A 23 -6.84 -3.63 12.41
C ILE A 23 -6.91 -2.13 12.10
N PHE A 24 -6.98 -1.75 10.83
CA PHE A 24 -7.05 -0.35 10.42
C PHE A 24 -8.31 0.35 10.96
N LEU A 25 -9.47 -0.31 10.86
CA LEU A 25 -10.74 0.23 11.37
C LEU A 25 -10.75 0.38 12.89
N MET A 26 -10.23 -0.61 13.63
CA MET A 26 -10.20 -0.58 15.10
C MET A 26 -9.21 0.45 15.63
N LYS A 27 -8.04 0.57 15.00
CA LYS A 27 -6.98 1.48 15.43
C LYS A 27 -7.17 2.92 14.93
N LYS A 28 -8.01 3.12 13.91
CA LYS A 28 -8.21 4.41 13.22
C LYS A 28 -6.92 4.98 12.64
N GLU A 29 -6.07 4.08 12.15
CA GLU A 29 -4.83 4.38 11.44
C GLU A 29 -4.96 3.83 10.02
N GLN A 30 -4.24 4.41 9.07
CA GLN A 30 -4.35 4.06 7.64
C GLN A 30 -3.06 3.48 7.07
N LEU A 31 -2.01 3.33 7.88
CA LEU A 31 -0.69 2.89 7.44
C LEU A 31 -0.11 1.90 8.45
N ALA A 32 0.42 0.79 7.94
CA ALA A 32 1.10 -0.23 8.73
C ALA A 32 2.45 -0.58 8.11
N LEU A 33 3.42 -0.90 8.97
CA LEU A 33 4.70 -1.47 8.60
C LEU A 33 4.56 -2.99 8.49
N VAL A 34 4.98 -3.56 7.36
CA VAL A 34 4.98 -5.00 7.13
C VAL A 34 6.37 -5.55 7.41
N HIS A 35 6.44 -6.59 8.24
CA HIS A 35 7.68 -7.28 8.55
C HIS A 35 7.58 -8.79 8.31
N ASP A 36 8.74 -9.40 8.05
CA ASP A 36 8.90 -10.85 7.94
C ASP A 36 8.99 -11.53 9.32
N GLU A 37 9.13 -12.85 9.34
CA GLU A 37 9.26 -13.66 10.56
C GLU A 37 10.60 -13.46 11.32
N PHE A 38 11.60 -12.88 10.66
CA PHE A 38 12.93 -12.62 11.19
C PHE A 38 13.12 -11.18 11.68
N GLY A 39 12.07 -10.34 11.55
CA GLY A 39 12.09 -8.93 11.93
C GLY A 39 12.65 -7.99 10.85
N GLY A 40 12.83 -8.48 9.62
CA GLY A 40 13.13 -7.68 8.45
C GLY A 40 11.92 -6.87 8.00
N THR A 41 12.14 -5.62 7.60
CA THR A 41 11.09 -4.77 7.04
C THR A 41 10.90 -5.11 5.57
N LEU A 42 9.69 -5.51 5.20
CA LEU A 42 9.32 -5.72 3.80
C LEU A 42 8.83 -4.42 3.15
N GLY A 43 8.10 -3.59 3.90
CA GLY A 43 7.57 -2.33 3.38
C GLY A 43 6.46 -1.76 4.24
N ILE A 44 5.59 -0.99 3.60
CA ILE A 44 4.38 -0.43 4.20
C ILE A 44 3.16 -0.87 3.39
N VAL A 45 2.00 -0.85 4.04
CA VAL A 45 0.70 -1.08 3.41
C VAL A 45 -0.29 -0.05 3.91
N THR A 46 -1.19 0.39 3.04
CA THR A 46 -2.22 1.38 3.37
C THR A 46 -3.63 0.77 3.42
N MET A 47 -4.58 1.50 4.02
CA MET A 47 -5.99 1.11 3.99
C MET A 47 -6.56 1.09 2.55
N GLU A 48 -6.10 1.99 1.67
CA GLU A 48 -6.55 2.05 0.28
C GLU A 48 -6.19 0.77 -0.47
N ASP A 49 -4.92 0.33 -0.39
CA ASP A 49 -4.45 -0.93 -1.00
C ASP A 49 -5.31 -2.13 -0.58
N VAL A 50 -5.72 -2.15 0.69
CA VAL A 50 -6.55 -3.22 1.25
C VAL A 50 -7.94 -3.20 0.63
N ILE A 51 -8.59 -2.03 0.58
CA ILE A 51 -9.93 -1.89 0.03
C ILE A 51 -9.92 -2.18 -1.48
N GLU A 52 -8.95 -1.67 -2.22
CA GLU A 52 -8.76 -1.95 -3.65
C GLU A 52 -8.61 -3.44 -3.94
N THR A 53 -7.84 -4.15 -3.10
CA THR A 53 -7.68 -5.60 -3.26
C THR A 53 -9.00 -6.34 -3.03
N ILE A 54 -9.82 -5.88 -2.08
CA ILE A 54 -11.15 -6.46 -1.82
C ILE A 54 -12.13 -6.14 -2.95
N LEU A 55 -12.14 -4.90 -3.45
CA LEU A 55 -13.08 -4.46 -4.48
C LEU A 55 -12.67 -4.89 -5.90
N GLY A 56 -11.39 -5.15 -6.13
CA GLY A 56 -10.83 -5.49 -7.44
C GLY A 56 -10.80 -4.32 -8.43
N VAL A 57 -10.88 -3.09 -7.92
CA VAL A 57 -10.78 -1.84 -8.69
C VAL A 57 -9.92 -0.85 -7.93
N GLU A 58 -9.16 -0.03 -8.66
CA GLU A 58 -8.35 1.05 -8.09
C GLU A 58 -9.26 2.17 -7.57
N ILE A 59 -8.84 2.82 -6.48
CA ILE A 59 -9.54 3.97 -5.93
C ILE A 59 -8.83 5.23 -6.44
N VAL A 60 -9.49 5.92 -7.38
CA VAL A 60 -8.95 7.13 -8.03
C VAL A 60 -9.50 8.36 -7.31
N ASP A 61 -8.62 9.17 -6.73
CA ASP A 61 -8.99 10.49 -6.18
C ASP A 61 -8.91 11.58 -7.26
N GLU A 62 -9.43 12.78 -6.95
CA GLU A 62 -9.47 13.93 -7.86
C GLU A 62 -8.09 14.27 -8.45
N LYS A 63 -7.02 14.06 -7.68
CA LYS A 63 -5.64 14.33 -8.12
C LYS A 63 -5.08 13.29 -9.08
N ASP A 64 -5.50 12.04 -8.94
CA ASP A 64 -5.04 10.95 -9.81
C ASP A 64 -5.62 11.13 -11.20
N MET A 65 -6.84 11.68 -11.30
CA MET A 65 -7.48 12.00 -12.58
C MET A 65 -6.67 13.02 -13.40
N GLU A 66 -6.14 14.08 -12.77
CA GLU A 66 -5.24 15.04 -13.43
C GLU A 66 -3.98 14.35 -13.94
N GLY A 67 -3.37 13.48 -13.12
CA GLY A 67 -2.15 12.75 -13.49
C GLY A 67 -2.36 11.71 -14.59
N ILE A 68 -3.54 11.07 -14.65
CA ILE A 68 -3.92 10.13 -15.70
C ILE A 68 -4.14 10.88 -17.02
N GLU A 69 -4.83 12.01 -16.99
CA GLU A 69 -5.03 12.87 -18.19
C GLU A 69 -3.70 13.41 -18.73
N GLU A 70 -2.76 13.74 -17.85
CA GLU A 70 -1.41 14.18 -18.22
C GLU A 70 -0.44 13.04 -18.58
N GLY A 71 -0.84 11.78 -18.37
CA GLY A 71 -0.05 10.58 -18.67
C GLY A 71 1.15 10.34 -17.74
N VAL A 72 1.12 10.94 -16.54
CA VAL A 72 2.18 10.83 -15.52
C VAL A 72 1.85 9.80 -14.42
N VAL A 73 0.58 9.43 -14.27
CA VAL A 73 0.05 8.43 -13.34
C VAL A 73 -0.56 7.30 -14.17
N GLY A 74 -0.26 6.04 -13.82
CA GLY A 74 -0.87 4.88 -14.47
C GLY A 74 -2.33 4.71 -14.03
N GLU A 75 -3.19 4.26 -14.94
CA GLU A 75 -4.59 3.91 -14.60
C GLU A 75 -4.69 2.75 -13.60
N ASP A 76 -3.64 1.93 -13.51
CA ASP A 76 -3.47 0.84 -12.55
C ASP A 76 -2.04 0.89 -12.00
N MET A 77 -1.88 1.29 -10.74
CA MET A 77 -0.58 1.41 -10.10
C MET A 77 0.10 0.06 -9.89
N ARG A 78 -0.68 -1.01 -9.71
CA ARG A 78 -0.14 -2.38 -9.55
C ARG A 78 0.43 -2.89 -10.85
N GLN A 79 -0.25 -2.63 -11.96
CA GLN A 79 0.25 -2.97 -13.28
C GLN A 79 1.52 -2.20 -13.58
N PHE A 80 1.54 -0.89 -13.28
CA PHE A 80 2.73 -0.07 -13.44
C PHE A 80 3.92 -0.56 -12.59
N ALA A 81 3.68 -0.98 -11.34
CA ALA A 81 4.71 -1.55 -10.48
C ALA A 81 5.28 -2.87 -11.04
N LYS A 82 4.41 -3.76 -11.55
CA LYS A 82 4.83 -5.02 -12.19
C LYS A 82 5.63 -4.79 -13.46
N ASP A 83 5.23 -3.82 -14.28
CA ASP A 83 5.93 -3.50 -15.51
C ASP A 83 7.34 -2.98 -15.21
N ARG A 84 7.51 -2.18 -14.15
CA ARG A 84 8.84 -1.76 -13.69
C ARG A 84 9.66 -2.88 -13.06
N SER A 85 9.06 -3.76 -12.25
CA SER A 85 9.83 -4.85 -11.61
C SER A 85 10.40 -5.83 -12.64
N ASN A 86 9.69 -6.06 -13.75
CA ASN A 86 10.17 -6.94 -14.81
C ASN A 86 11.32 -6.33 -15.63
N VAL A 87 11.40 -4.99 -15.72
CA VAL A 87 12.48 -4.31 -16.44
C VAL A 87 13.81 -4.44 -15.71
N ASP A 88 13.80 -4.54 -14.38
CA ASP A 88 15.01 -4.72 -13.57
C ASP A 88 15.56 -6.17 -13.59
N GLU A 89 14.81 -7.16 -14.09
CA GLU A 89 15.28 -8.56 -14.23
C GLU A 89 16.00 -8.84 -15.57
N ASP A 90 15.89 -7.94 -16.55
CA ASP A 90 16.44 -8.10 -17.91
C ASP A 90 17.80 -7.37 -18.13
N GLU A 91 18.40 -6.75 -17.09
CA GLU A 91 19.76 -6.17 -17.08
C GLU A 91 20.79 -7.01 -16.31
#